data_AF-A0AAU8T8R2-F1
#
_entry.id   AF-A0AAU8T8R2-F1
#
_cell.length_a   1.000
_cell.length_b   1.000
_cell.length_c   1.000
_cell.angle_alpha   90.00
_cell.angle_beta   90.00
_cell.angle_gamma   90.00
#
_symmetry.space_group_name_H-M   'P 1'
#
loop_
_entity.id
_entity.type
_entity.pdbx_description
1 polymer ?
#
loop_
_entity_poly.entity_id
_entity_poly.type
_entity_poly.pdbx_seq_one_letter_code
_entity_poly.pdbx_strand_id
1 'polypeptide(L)'
;MRHPAACFILSAIDPDMLYLSLTNTVTTGVYFYDRHRTPIRLKPTIFHTSGNIRIDELDASGLPIAQLELPSDIFPPKSYEGTWVSYRNGQKLPIHLNLVAYSTYGAEPVPILQAASTDRWYFVIPSIATLNRVIEVRDKKTGDLAQALAPAHGTLCDWGIDTVKVKEDGPTPQVSVAGVAVENGACVGATFAWDPQKQSFQEVRP
;
A
#
# COMPACT_ATOMS: atom_id res chain seq x y z
N MET A 1 -1.46 22.14 1.81
CA MET A 1 -2.72 21.41 1.57
C MET A 1 -2.35 19.97 1.23
N ARG A 2 -3.09 18.96 1.71
CA ARG A 2 -2.90 17.56 1.26
C ARG A 2 -3.67 17.37 -0.04
N HIS A 3 -3.09 16.66 -1.00
CA HIS A 3 -3.68 16.37 -2.31
C HIS A 3 -4.26 14.93 -2.32
N PRO A 4 -5.15 14.60 -3.29
CA PRO A 4 -5.95 13.38 -3.23
C PRO A 4 -5.17 12.07 -3.28
N ALA A 5 -5.77 11.05 -2.67
CA ALA A 5 -5.48 9.65 -2.95
C ALA A 5 -6.51 9.07 -3.93
N ALA A 6 -6.08 8.14 -4.77
CA ALA A 6 -6.91 7.45 -5.74
C ALA A 6 -6.58 5.95 -5.76
N CYS A 7 -7.62 5.11 -5.78
CA CYS A 7 -7.47 3.66 -5.84
C CYS A 7 -8.07 3.14 -7.15
N PHE A 8 -7.31 2.27 -7.81
CA PHE A 8 -7.59 1.70 -9.12
C PHE A 8 -7.54 0.18 -9.08
N ILE A 9 -8.16 -0.48 -10.06
CA ILE A 9 -7.93 -1.88 -10.38
C ILE A 9 -7.34 -1.97 -11.79
N LEU A 10 -6.15 -2.55 -11.88
CA LEU A 10 -5.46 -2.96 -13.09
C LEU A 10 -6.09 -4.27 -13.60
N SER A 11 -6.46 -4.35 -14.88
CA SER A 11 -7.24 -5.49 -15.41
C SER A 11 -6.59 -6.28 -16.54
N ALA A 12 -5.28 -6.13 -16.77
CA ALA A 12 -4.59 -6.76 -17.92
C ALA A 12 -3.61 -7.90 -17.55
N ILE A 13 -3.47 -8.22 -16.26
CA ILE A 13 -2.49 -9.20 -15.75
C ILE A 13 -3.17 -10.34 -14.94
N ASP A 14 -4.51 -10.33 -14.86
CA ASP A 14 -5.37 -10.70 -13.72
C ASP A 14 -5.78 -9.44 -12.91
N PRO A 15 -6.85 -9.47 -12.08
CA PRO A 15 -7.38 -8.25 -11.47
C PRO A 15 -6.58 -7.81 -10.24
N ASP A 16 -5.74 -6.81 -10.43
CA ASP A 16 -4.82 -6.28 -9.41
C ASP A 16 -5.24 -4.92 -8.88
N MET A 17 -5.24 -4.74 -7.56
CA MET A 17 -5.53 -3.45 -6.94
C MET A 17 -4.28 -2.57 -6.89
N LEU A 18 -4.36 -1.35 -7.45
CA LEU A 18 -3.34 -0.31 -7.43
C LEU A 18 -3.80 0.88 -6.60
N TYR A 19 -3.08 1.22 -5.53
CA TYR A 19 -3.28 2.45 -4.78
C TYR A 19 -2.25 3.50 -5.21
N LEU A 20 -2.71 4.70 -5.59
CA LEU A 20 -1.90 5.87 -5.92
C LEU A 20 -2.17 7.02 -4.94
N SER A 21 -1.13 7.54 -4.30
CA SER A 21 -1.17 8.80 -3.55
C SER A 21 -0.50 9.90 -4.37
N LEU A 22 -1.25 10.94 -4.70
CA LEU A 22 -0.80 12.08 -5.50
C LEU A 22 -0.59 13.28 -4.56
N THR A 23 0.65 13.55 -4.16
CA THR A 23 0.97 14.61 -3.19
C THR A 23 1.89 15.65 -3.80
N ASN A 24 1.38 16.87 -4.00
CA ASN A 24 2.06 17.96 -4.73
C ASN A 24 2.43 17.51 -6.15
N THR A 25 3.74 17.44 -6.45
CA THR A 25 4.28 16.88 -7.69
C THR A 25 4.75 15.44 -7.54
N VAL A 26 4.54 14.75 -6.42
CA VAL A 26 5.02 13.37 -6.20
C VAL A 26 3.87 12.37 -6.30
N THR A 27 3.98 11.41 -7.22
CA THR A 27 3.18 10.18 -7.20
C THR A 27 3.91 9.11 -6.41
N THR A 28 3.21 8.46 -5.51
CA THR A 28 3.65 7.22 -4.83
C THR A 28 2.56 6.18 -4.95
N GLY A 29 2.90 4.89 -4.87
CA GLY A 29 1.88 3.85 -4.93
C GLY A 29 2.36 2.44 -4.57
N VAL A 30 1.41 1.52 -4.57
CA VAL A 30 1.62 0.09 -4.32
C VAL A 30 0.53 -0.68 -5.06
N TYR A 31 0.86 -1.85 -5.60
CA TYR A 31 -0.12 -2.73 -6.25
C TYR A 31 0.26 -4.21 -6.13
N PHE A 32 -0.62 -5.10 -6.59
CA PHE A 32 -0.36 -6.55 -6.66
C PHE A 32 -0.10 -7.01 -8.11
N TYR A 33 0.25 -8.28 -8.29
CA TYR A 33 0.44 -8.98 -9.58
C TYR A 33 -0.32 -10.34 -9.60
N ASP A 34 -1.40 -10.43 -8.81
CA ASP A 34 -1.63 -11.33 -7.66
C ASP A 34 -0.40 -12.22 -7.34
N ARG A 35 -0.20 -13.41 -7.91
CA ARG A 35 -0.94 -14.66 -7.62
C ARG A 35 -0.64 -15.25 -6.24
N HIS A 36 0.03 -14.47 -5.38
CA HIS A 36 0.30 -14.69 -3.96
C HIS A 36 0.17 -13.38 -3.14
N ARG A 37 -0.65 -12.43 -3.61
CA ARG A 37 -0.99 -11.17 -2.92
C ARG A 37 0.22 -10.49 -2.24
N THR A 38 1.32 -10.41 -2.96
CA THR A 38 2.57 -9.79 -2.48
C THR A 38 2.62 -8.34 -2.92
N PRO A 39 2.60 -7.35 -2.01
CA PRO A 39 2.58 -5.94 -2.39
C PRO A 39 3.87 -5.60 -3.13
N ILE A 40 3.72 -5.01 -4.31
CA ILE A 40 4.81 -4.50 -5.14
C ILE A 40 4.84 -2.99 -4.97
N ARG A 41 5.96 -2.49 -4.44
CA ARG A 41 6.16 -1.06 -4.21
C ARG A 41 6.45 -0.36 -5.53
N LEU A 42 5.72 0.72 -5.78
CA LEU A 42 6.09 1.65 -6.83
C LEU A 42 7.08 2.68 -6.28
N LYS A 43 8.13 2.94 -7.05
CA LYS A 43 9.09 4.01 -6.75
C LYS A 43 8.39 5.37 -6.82
N PRO A 44 8.62 6.27 -5.85
CA PRO A 44 8.14 7.65 -5.94
C PRO A 44 8.64 8.34 -7.22
N THR A 45 7.72 8.88 -8.02
CA THR A 45 8.03 9.65 -9.24
C THR A 45 7.57 11.09 -9.09
N ILE A 46 8.39 12.04 -9.53
CA ILE A 46 8.04 13.46 -9.60
C ILE A 46 7.45 13.77 -10.98
N PHE A 47 6.27 14.40 -11.00
CA PHE A 47 5.66 15.02 -12.16
C PHE A 47 6.51 16.19 -12.66
N HIS A 48 6.83 16.16 -13.95
CA HIS A 48 7.09 17.35 -14.73
C HIS A 48 5.95 17.52 -15.74
N THR A 49 5.62 18.76 -16.12
CA THR A 49 4.41 19.13 -16.88
C THR A 49 4.40 18.70 -18.36
N SER A 50 5.26 17.77 -18.77
CA SER A 50 5.35 17.28 -20.14
C SER A 50 5.71 15.79 -20.20
N GLY A 51 4.86 14.99 -20.84
CA GLY A 51 5.09 13.57 -21.12
C GLY A 51 4.42 12.61 -20.13
N ASN A 52 4.32 11.34 -20.55
CA ASN A 52 3.73 10.26 -19.76
C ASN A 52 4.39 10.13 -18.39
N ILE A 53 3.58 9.83 -17.37
CA ILE A 53 4.07 9.48 -16.04
C ILE A 53 4.76 8.12 -16.14
N ARG A 54 5.96 8.03 -15.57
CA ARG A 54 6.75 6.80 -15.54
C ARG A 54 7.03 6.42 -14.11
N ILE A 55 6.49 5.29 -13.68
CA ILE A 55 6.63 4.81 -12.30
C ILE A 55 7.35 3.47 -12.34
N ASP A 56 8.52 3.40 -11.71
CA ASP A 56 9.28 2.14 -11.65
C ASP A 56 8.61 1.17 -10.67
N GLU A 57 8.39 -0.06 -11.14
CA GLU A 57 8.08 -1.22 -10.31
C GLU A 57 9.37 -1.70 -9.64
N LEU A 58 9.35 -1.87 -8.31
CA LEU A 58 10.49 -2.30 -7.53
C LEU A 58 10.37 -3.77 -7.09
N ASP A 59 11.47 -4.51 -7.14
CA ASP A 59 11.56 -5.81 -6.50
C ASP A 59 11.69 -5.72 -4.97
N ALA A 60 11.75 -6.88 -4.31
CA ALA A 60 11.92 -6.97 -2.84
C ALA A 60 13.23 -6.34 -2.31
N SER A 61 14.24 -6.15 -3.16
CA SER A 61 15.49 -5.45 -2.82
C SER A 61 15.43 -3.94 -3.10
N GLY A 62 14.29 -3.44 -3.61
CA GLY A 62 14.10 -2.04 -4.00
C GLY A 62 14.70 -1.67 -5.36
N LEU A 63 15.04 -2.66 -6.20
CA LEU A 63 15.62 -2.42 -7.53
C LEU A 63 14.52 -2.34 -8.61
N PRO A 64 14.59 -1.40 -9.56
CA PRO A 64 13.63 -1.32 -10.66
C PRO A 64 13.66 -2.56 -11.57
N ILE A 65 12.50 -3.21 -11.76
CA ILE A 65 12.34 -4.42 -12.60
C ILE A 65 11.39 -4.23 -13.80
N ALA A 66 10.48 -3.27 -13.71
CA ALA A 66 9.60 -2.86 -14.79
C ALA A 66 9.18 -1.39 -14.62
N GLN A 67 8.43 -0.86 -15.57
CA GLN A 67 7.89 0.49 -15.56
C GLN A 67 6.42 0.50 -15.95
N LEU A 68 5.60 1.25 -15.21
CA LEU A 68 4.27 1.65 -15.63
C LEU A 68 4.39 2.98 -16.36
N GLU A 69 4.18 2.98 -17.68
CA GLU A 69 3.94 4.18 -18.48
C GLU A 69 2.45 4.52 -18.43
N LEU A 70 2.07 5.58 -17.71
CA LEU A 70 0.70 6.07 -17.56
C LEU A 70 0.56 7.45 -18.21
N PRO A 71 -0.64 7.90 -18.60
CA PRO A 71 -0.79 9.15 -19.35
C PRO A 71 -0.46 10.36 -18.45
N SER A 72 -0.01 11.46 -19.06
CA SER A 72 0.45 12.65 -18.34
C SER A 72 -0.63 13.33 -17.48
N ASP A 73 -1.90 13.00 -17.71
CA ASP A 73 -3.09 13.67 -17.17
C ASP A 73 -3.88 12.79 -16.20
N ILE A 74 -3.21 12.09 -15.26
CA ILE A 74 -3.87 11.46 -14.10
C ILE A 74 -4.42 12.53 -13.16
N PHE A 75 -5.57 13.08 -13.57
CA PHE A 75 -6.48 13.89 -12.79
C PHE A 75 -7.78 13.09 -12.64
N PRO A 76 -7.98 12.39 -11.51
CA PRO A 76 -9.22 11.66 -11.27
C PRO A 76 -10.41 12.65 -11.16
N PRO A 77 -11.67 12.21 -11.38
CA PRO A 77 -12.11 10.81 -11.38
C PRO A 77 -12.40 10.26 -12.78
N LYS A 78 -11.44 9.53 -13.38
CA LYS A 78 -11.63 8.72 -14.59
C LYS A 78 -10.76 7.47 -14.56
N SER A 79 -11.06 6.50 -15.42
CA SER A 79 -10.18 5.35 -15.73
C SER A 79 -9.08 5.75 -16.73
N TYR A 80 -7.98 4.98 -16.80
CA TYR A 80 -6.83 5.28 -17.67
C TYR A 80 -6.31 4.05 -18.42
N GLU A 81 -5.87 4.25 -19.65
CA GLU A 81 -5.02 3.30 -20.38
C GLU A 81 -3.55 3.62 -20.12
N GLY A 82 -2.71 2.59 -20.01
CA GLY A 82 -1.26 2.71 -19.88
C GLY A 82 -0.53 1.52 -20.50
N THR A 83 0.76 1.39 -20.19
CA THR A 83 1.58 0.25 -20.62
C THR A 83 2.54 -0.16 -19.52
N TRP A 84 2.54 -1.44 -19.17
CA TRP A 84 3.59 -2.05 -18.36
C TRP A 84 4.76 -2.47 -19.27
N VAL A 85 5.99 -2.16 -18.87
CA VAL A 85 7.21 -2.40 -19.65
C VAL A 85 8.26 -3.10 -18.79
N SER A 86 8.61 -4.34 -19.12
CA SER A 86 9.68 -5.07 -18.40
C SER A 86 11.06 -4.52 -18.74
N TYR A 87 11.89 -4.27 -17.73
CA TYR A 87 13.31 -3.94 -17.96
C TYR A 87 14.17 -5.16 -18.32
N ARG A 88 13.70 -6.38 -18.06
CA ARG A 88 14.48 -7.62 -18.34
C ARG A 88 14.53 -7.96 -19.83
N ASN A 89 13.43 -7.79 -20.55
CA ASN A 89 13.27 -8.24 -21.93
C ASN A 89 12.60 -7.20 -22.86
N GLY A 90 12.26 -6.01 -22.35
CA GLY A 90 11.56 -4.97 -23.12
C GLY A 90 10.10 -5.30 -23.47
N GLN A 91 9.54 -6.38 -22.93
CA GLN A 91 8.15 -6.77 -23.17
C GLN A 91 7.20 -5.67 -22.71
N LYS A 92 6.26 -5.32 -23.59
CA LYS A 92 5.20 -4.35 -23.32
C LYS A 92 3.85 -5.05 -23.22
N LEU A 93 3.09 -4.74 -22.18
CA LEU A 93 1.72 -5.19 -21.99
C LEU A 93 0.82 -3.95 -21.82
N PRO A 94 -0.30 -3.84 -22.55
CA PRO A 94 -1.28 -2.78 -22.27
C PRO A 94 -1.83 -2.98 -20.87
N ILE A 95 -2.13 -1.89 -20.16
CA ILE A 95 -2.79 -1.95 -18.86
C ILE A 95 -3.97 -0.99 -18.81
N HIS A 96 -5.08 -1.44 -18.25
CA HIS A 96 -6.28 -0.63 -18.06
C HIS A 96 -6.54 -0.47 -16.56
N LEU A 97 -6.64 0.79 -16.11
CA LEU A 97 -6.82 1.20 -14.71
C LEU A 97 -8.26 1.68 -14.49
N ASN A 98 -9.09 0.84 -13.89
CA ASN A 98 -10.43 1.19 -13.45
C ASN A 98 -10.38 1.98 -12.15
N LEU A 99 -10.90 3.21 -12.10
CA LEU A 99 -11.03 3.94 -10.83
C LEU A 99 -12.10 3.26 -9.94
N VAL A 100 -11.71 2.83 -8.74
CA VAL A 100 -12.63 2.23 -7.76
C VAL A 100 -12.87 3.10 -6.53
N ALA A 101 -11.99 4.06 -6.25
CA ALA A 101 -12.22 5.07 -5.22
C ALA A 101 -11.35 6.33 -5.41
N TYR A 102 -11.81 7.47 -4.91
CA TYR A 102 -11.10 8.74 -5.03
C TYR A 102 -11.40 9.66 -3.85
N SER A 103 -10.37 10.04 -3.09
CA SER A 103 -10.54 10.88 -1.91
C SER A 103 -9.64 12.11 -1.92
N THR A 104 -10.26 13.28 -2.13
CA THR A 104 -9.66 14.61 -1.94
C THR A 104 -9.48 15.00 -0.48
N TYR A 105 -10.22 14.38 0.44
CA TYR A 105 -10.26 14.75 1.86
C TYR A 105 -10.11 13.56 2.84
N GLY A 106 -9.78 12.35 2.35
CA GLY A 106 -9.48 11.18 3.19
C GLY A 106 -10.68 10.48 3.83
N ALA A 107 -11.88 10.64 3.24
CA ALA A 107 -13.16 10.26 3.84
C ALA A 107 -13.81 8.98 3.26
N GLU A 108 -13.24 8.36 2.23
CA GLU A 108 -13.81 7.13 1.66
C GLU A 108 -13.26 5.87 2.37
N PRO A 109 -14.10 4.84 2.62
CA PRO A 109 -13.68 3.60 3.28
C PRO A 109 -12.98 2.65 2.30
N VAL A 110 -11.81 3.07 1.84
CA VAL A 110 -11.00 2.35 0.84
C VAL A 110 -9.91 1.57 1.56
N PRO A 111 -9.71 0.27 1.24
CA PRO A 111 -8.56 -0.46 1.75
C PRO A 111 -7.26 0.10 1.19
N ILE A 112 -6.39 0.60 2.08
CA ILE A 112 -5.02 0.99 1.76
C ILE A 112 -4.10 -0.18 2.03
N LEU A 113 -3.63 -0.78 0.94
CA LEU A 113 -2.59 -1.80 0.94
C LEU A 113 -1.29 -1.22 1.49
N GLN A 114 -0.59 -2.00 2.32
CA GLN A 114 0.67 -1.60 2.90
C GLN A 114 1.83 -2.12 2.05
N ALA A 115 2.88 -1.31 1.90
CA ALA A 115 4.09 -1.69 1.15
C ALA A 115 4.93 -2.75 1.88
N ALA A 116 4.67 -3.02 3.16
CA ALA A 116 5.29 -4.09 3.92
C ALA A 116 4.49 -5.40 3.80
N SER A 117 5.18 -6.54 3.77
CA SER A 117 4.59 -7.87 3.83
C SER A 117 5.62 -8.86 4.39
N THR A 118 5.21 -10.13 4.53
CA THR A 118 6.08 -11.28 4.86
C THR A 118 5.84 -12.38 3.81
N ASP A 119 6.57 -13.49 3.84
CA ASP A 119 6.29 -14.67 3.00
C ASP A 119 4.83 -15.17 3.09
N ARG A 120 4.19 -15.04 4.26
CA ARG A 120 2.83 -15.58 4.51
C ARG A 120 1.72 -14.54 4.52
N TRP A 121 2.00 -13.30 4.92
CA TRP A 121 0.97 -12.29 5.16
C TRP A 121 1.24 -10.98 4.43
N TYR A 122 0.17 -10.32 4.01
CA TYR A 122 0.16 -8.91 3.61
C TYR A 122 -0.76 -8.11 4.54
N PHE A 123 -0.58 -6.79 4.57
CA PHE A 123 -1.27 -5.92 5.51
C PHE A 123 -2.12 -4.88 4.79
N VAL A 124 -3.31 -4.60 5.33
CA VAL A 124 -4.29 -3.67 4.77
C VAL A 124 -4.85 -2.78 5.88
N ILE A 125 -4.99 -1.48 5.63
CA ILE A 125 -5.77 -0.58 6.48
C ILE A 125 -7.12 -0.40 5.78
N PRO A 126 -8.23 -0.99 6.28
CA PRO A 126 -9.48 -1.12 5.52
C PRO A 126 -10.19 0.22 5.30
N SER A 127 -9.91 1.23 6.13
CA SER A 127 -10.41 2.59 5.97
C SER A 127 -9.57 3.58 6.77
N ILE A 128 -9.13 4.65 6.12
CA ILE A 128 -8.52 5.82 6.80
C ILE A 128 -9.56 6.82 7.32
N ALA A 129 -10.81 6.72 6.86
CA ALA A 129 -11.90 7.63 7.22
C ALA A 129 -12.40 7.46 8.66
N THR A 130 -12.08 6.33 9.29
CA THR A 130 -12.46 6.05 10.69
C THR A 130 -11.30 6.37 11.65
N LEU A 131 -11.64 6.74 12.90
CA LEU A 131 -10.66 6.92 13.98
C LEU A 131 -10.26 5.58 14.62
N ASN A 132 -11.12 4.55 14.54
CA ASN A 132 -10.86 3.19 15.03
C ASN A 132 -10.14 2.37 13.96
N ARG A 133 -8.97 2.84 13.54
CA ARG A 133 -8.17 2.20 12.50
C ARG A 133 -7.59 0.89 13.02
N VAL A 134 -7.82 -0.18 12.27
CA VAL A 134 -7.23 -1.50 12.49
C VAL A 134 -6.30 -1.84 11.33
N ILE A 135 -5.33 -2.72 11.57
CA ILE A 135 -4.50 -3.32 10.52
C ILE A 135 -5.04 -4.72 10.28
N GLU A 136 -5.59 -4.98 9.11
CA GLU A 136 -5.93 -6.33 8.69
C GLU A 136 -4.67 -7.08 8.28
N VAL A 137 -4.42 -8.21 8.93
CA VAL A 137 -3.47 -9.24 8.50
C VAL A 137 -4.22 -10.18 7.58
N ARG A 138 -3.78 -10.27 6.33
CA ARG A 138 -4.41 -11.08 5.29
C ARG A 138 -3.47 -12.22 4.88
N ASP A 139 -3.98 -13.44 4.75
CA ASP A 139 -3.19 -14.57 4.27
C ASP A 139 -2.88 -14.41 2.77
N LYS A 140 -1.61 -14.52 2.36
CA LYS A 140 -1.19 -14.32 0.97
C LYS A 140 -1.74 -15.36 -0.01
N LYS A 141 -1.98 -16.59 0.46
CA LYS A 141 -2.42 -17.70 -0.38
C LYS A 141 -3.92 -17.65 -0.67
N THR A 142 -4.74 -17.22 0.29
CA THR A 142 -6.20 -17.18 0.14
C THR A 142 -6.77 -15.77 -0.02
N GLY A 143 -6.19 -14.78 0.66
CA GLY A 143 -6.74 -13.42 0.81
C GLY A 143 -7.67 -13.25 2.01
N ASP A 144 -7.87 -14.30 2.79
CA ASP A 144 -8.76 -14.26 3.95
C ASP A 144 -8.17 -13.39 5.06
N LEU A 145 -9.06 -12.79 5.85
CA LEU A 145 -8.70 -12.09 7.07
C LEU A 145 -8.19 -13.10 8.10
N ALA A 146 -6.89 -13.11 8.35
CA ALA A 146 -6.28 -13.93 9.39
C ALA A 146 -6.46 -13.30 10.77
N GLN A 147 -6.31 -11.97 10.87
CA GLN A 147 -6.45 -11.22 12.11
C GLN A 147 -6.69 -9.73 11.84
N ALA A 148 -7.39 -9.02 12.72
CA ALA A 148 -7.35 -7.56 12.80
C ALA A 148 -6.53 -7.12 14.01
N LEU A 149 -5.52 -6.26 13.80
CA LEU A 149 -4.68 -5.69 14.85
C LEU A 149 -5.24 -4.30 15.21
N ALA A 150 -5.64 -4.14 16.47
CA ALA A 150 -5.99 -2.86 17.06
C ALA A 150 -5.05 -2.62 18.25
N PRO A 151 -4.40 -1.46 18.37
CA PRO A 151 -3.64 -1.13 19.57
C PRO A 151 -4.55 -1.10 20.80
N ALA A 152 -4.07 -1.66 21.91
CA ALA A 152 -4.75 -1.59 23.21
C ALA A 152 -4.85 -0.14 23.74
N HIS A 153 -3.97 0.75 23.27
CA HIS A 153 -3.80 2.10 23.80
C HIS A 153 -3.79 3.19 22.71
N GLY A 154 -4.90 3.33 21.98
CA GLY A 154 -5.21 4.55 21.22
C GLY A 154 -5.16 4.39 19.69
N THR A 155 -5.14 5.54 19.00
CA THR A 155 -5.33 5.63 17.55
C THR A 155 -4.03 5.43 16.76
N LEU A 156 -4.11 4.67 15.66
CA LEU A 156 -3.01 4.53 14.69
C LEU A 156 -2.84 5.80 13.84
N CYS A 157 -1.61 6.31 13.80
CA CYS A 157 -1.22 7.33 12.82
C CYS A 157 -1.07 6.69 11.44
N ASP A 158 -1.82 7.21 10.48
CA ASP A 158 -1.77 6.81 9.08
C ASP A 158 -0.69 7.60 8.34
N TRP A 159 0.23 6.87 7.72
CA TRP A 159 1.27 7.31 6.80
C TRP A 159 1.04 6.76 5.39
N GLY A 160 -0.20 6.42 5.05
CA GLY A 160 -0.61 5.81 3.78
C GLY A 160 -0.09 4.38 3.65
N ILE A 161 0.52 4.09 2.50
CA ILE A 161 1.10 2.77 2.17
C ILE A 161 2.31 2.40 3.05
N ASP A 162 2.91 3.37 3.72
CA ASP A 162 4.12 3.21 4.55
C ASP A 162 3.80 3.08 6.06
N THR A 163 2.53 3.01 6.45
CA THR A 163 2.10 2.97 7.86
C THR A 163 2.62 1.75 8.61
N VAL A 164 2.51 0.57 8.00
CA VAL A 164 3.00 -0.68 8.57
C VAL A 164 4.45 -0.92 8.16
N LYS A 165 5.29 -1.26 9.14
CA LYS A 165 6.64 -1.78 8.96
C LYS A 165 6.69 -3.23 9.45
N VAL A 166 7.45 -4.06 8.75
CA VAL A 166 7.73 -5.44 9.14
C VAL A 166 9.21 -5.55 9.42
N LYS A 167 9.56 -6.24 10.52
CA LYS A 167 10.94 -6.65 10.81
C LYS A 167 11.02 -8.17 10.72
N GLU A 168 11.86 -8.65 9.80
CA GLU A 168 12.07 -10.08 9.55
C GLU A 168 13.35 -10.61 10.20
N ASP A 169 14.27 -9.73 10.63
CA ASP A 169 15.54 -10.07 11.31
C ASP A 169 15.34 -10.55 12.77
N GLY A 170 14.43 -11.49 13.00
CA GLY A 170 14.10 -12.04 14.32
C GLY A 170 13.54 -13.47 14.22
N PRO A 171 13.47 -14.21 15.33
CA PRO A 171 12.98 -15.60 15.35
C PRO A 171 11.49 -15.73 15.02
N THR A 172 10.75 -14.62 15.05
CA THR A 172 9.34 -14.49 14.70
C THR A 172 9.13 -13.13 14.04
N PRO A 173 8.35 -13.02 12.96
CA PRO A 173 8.09 -11.73 12.31
C PRO A 173 7.40 -10.75 13.27
N GLN A 174 7.82 -9.49 13.21
CA GLN A 174 7.26 -8.40 13.98
C GLN A 174 6.64 -7.35 13.05
N VAL A 175 5.44 -6.90 13.40
CA VAL A 175 4.66 -5.88 12.68
C VAL A 175 4.60 -4.65 13.56
N SER A 176 4.97 -3.48 13.05
CA SER A 176 4.97 -2.24 13.83
C SER A 176 4.37 -1.06 13.06
N VAL A 177 3.82 -0.12 13.83
CA VAL A 177 3.37 1.18 13.34
C VAL A 177 3.97 2.28 14.22
N ALA A 178 4.56 3.29 13.59
CA ALA A 178 5.24 4.38 14.28
C ALA A 178 4.27 5.23 15.12
N GLY A 179 4.69 5.52 16.37
CA GLY A 179 4.05 6.54 17.20
C GLY A 179 4.46 7.95 16.78
N VAL A 180 3.55 8.92 16.94
CA VAL A 180 3.72 10.31 16.52
C VAL A 180 2.94 11.23 17.48
N ALA A 181 3.61 12.24 18.02
CA ALA A 181 2.92 13.35 18.68
C ALA A 181 2.33 14.30 17.61
N VAL A 182 1.05 14.63 17.71
CA VAL A 182 0.36 15.59 16.85
C VAL A 182 -0.21 16.72 17.70
N GLU A 183 -0.45 17.91 17.13
CA GLU A 183 -0.81 19.11 17.91
C GLU A 183 -2.07 18.94 18.79
N ASN A 184 -2.96 17.99 18.46
CA ASN A 184 -4.19 17.70 19.20
C ASN A 184 -4.23 16.27 19.81
N GLY A 185 -3.09 15.60 20.03
CA GLY A 185 -3.04 14.29 20.68
C GLY A 185 -1.76 13.49 20.42
N ALA A 186 -1.71 12.22 20.85
CA ALA A 186 -0.60 11.33 20.56
C ALA A 186 -1.10 10.03 19.92
N CYS A 187 -0.58 9.70 18.74
CA CYS A 187 -0.58 8.34 18.24
C CYS A 187 0.51 7.58 19.01
N VAL A 188 0.13 6.65 19.88
CA VAL A 188 1.10 5.92 20.73
C VAL A 188 1.99 4.99 19.89
N GLY A 189 1.53 4.57 18.71
CA GLY A 189 2.15 3.50 17.93
C GLY A 189 1.85 2.14 18.55
N ALA A 190 2.26 1.07 17.88
CA ALA A 190 2.12 -0.29 18.39
C ALA A 190 3.15 -1.21 17.72
N THR A 191 3.57 -2.26 18.44
CA THR A 191 4.34 -3.37 17.87
C THR A 191 3.61 -4.66 18.21
N PHE A 192 3.52 -5.57 17.25
CA PHE A 192 2.91 -6.88 17.40
C PHE A 192 3.91 -7.96 16.98
N ALA A 193 4.13 -8.96 17.81
CA ALA A 193 4.99 -10.10 17.51
C ALA A 193 4.14 -11.35 17.25
N TRP A 194 4.52 -12.18 16.28
CA TRP A 194 3.85 -13.46 16.05
C TRP A 194 4.09 -14.44 17.20
N ASP A 195 3.02 -14.87 17.87
CA ASP A 195 3.02 -15.92 18.89
C ASP A 195 2.68 -17.27 18.22
N PRO A 196 3.64 -18.20 18.08
CA PRO A 196 3.40 -19.48 17.41
C PRO A 196 2.52 -20.44 18.23
N GLN A 197 2.41 -20.25 19.55
CA GLN A 197 1.54 -21.08 20.40
C GLN A 197 0.07 -20.64 20.26
N LYS A 198 -0.17 -19.32 20.18
CA LYS A 198 -1.51 -18.74 19.96
C LYS A 198 -1.89 -18.57 18.48
N GLN A 199 -0.99 -18.89 17.56
CA GLN A 199 -1.13 -18.70 16.11
C GLN A 199 -1.69 -17.32 15.72
N SER A 200 -1.20 -16.27 16.38
CA SER A 200 -1.68 -14.91 16.20
C SER A 200 -0.61 -13.88 16.57
N PHE A 201 -0.71 -12.68 15.98
CA PHE A 201 0.08 -11.53 16.40
C PHE A 201 -0.43 -11.01 17.75
N GLN A 202 0.47 -10.82 18.70
CA GLN A 202 0.20 -10.31 20.04
C GLN A 202 0.87 -8.94 20.19
N GLU A 203 0.16 -7.96 20.74
CA GLU A 203 0.78 -6.65 21.03
C GLU A 203 1.88 -6.83 22.08
N VAL A 204 3.08 -6.38 21.74
CA VAL A 204 4.23 -6.32 22.63
C VAL A 204 4.48 -4.86 22.96
N ARG A 205 4.57 -4.54 24.26
CA ARG A 205 4.94 -3.20 24.70
C ARG A 205 6.39 -2.91 24.28
N PRO A 206 6.71 -1.67 23.86
CA PRO A 206 8.08 -1.17 23.81
C PRO A 206 8.78 -1.29 25.18
#